data_AF-A0A530C6A4-F1
#
_entry.id   AF-A0A530C6A4-F1
#
_cell.length_a   1.000
_cell.length_b   1.000
_cell.length_c   1.000
_cell.angle_alpha   90.00
_cell.angle_beta   90.00
_cell.angle_gamma   90.00
#
_symmetry.space_group_name_H-M   'P 1'
#
loop_
_entity.id
_entity.type
_entity.pdbx_description
1 polymer ?
#
loop_
_entity_poly.entity_id
_entity_poly.type
_entity_poly.pdbx_seq_one_letter_code
_entity_poly.pdbx_strand_id
1 'polypeptide(L)' 'MEQVLLRLGTIERQVEGTDSGRRYIMRVLPYRTVDNLIAGVVVTFVDVTQIARAEEKIGVLSHDLRNRVESLET' A
#
# COMPACT_ATOMS: atom_id res chain seq x y z
N MET A 1 6.24 7.05 16.67
CA MET A 1 4.82 7.49 16.80
C MET A 1 4.66 8.99 17.02
N GLU A 2 5.72 9.76 17.36
CA GLU A 2 5.59 11.20 17.62
C GLU A 2 5.19 12.07 16.42
N GLN A 3 5.54 11.68 15.18
CA GLN A 3 5.31 12.54 14.01
C GLN A 3 3.83 12.75 13.64
N VAL A 4 2.93 11.83 13.98
CA VAL A 4 1.47 11.98 13.71
C VAL A 4 0.85 13.01 14.65
N LEU A 5 1.29 13.02 15.92
CA LEU A 5 0.79 13.92 16.96
C LEU A 5 1.23 15.37 16.72
N LEU A 6 2.43 15.56 16.15
CA LEU A 6 3.01 16.89 15.91
C LEU A 6 2.58 17.54 14.58
N ARG A 7 2.22 16.77 13.55
CA ARG A 7 1.96 17.31 12.19
C ARG A 7 0.52 17.24 11.70
N LEU A 8 -0.41 16.68 12.48
CA LEU A 8 -1.84 16.56 12.11
C LEU A 8 -2.08 15.86 10.75
N GLY A 9 -1.05 15.22 10.19
CA GLY A 9 -1.05 14.63 8.86
C GLY A 9 -1.28 13.13 8.93
N THR A 10 -2.13 12.63 8.02
CA THR A 10 -2.29 11.20 7.79
C THR A 10 -0.96 10.62 7.29
N ILE A 11 -0.49 9.53 7.91
CA ILE A 11 0.66 8.76 7.42
C ILE A 11 0.12 7.55 6.67
N GLU A 12 0.58 7.34 5.44
CA GLU A 12 0.35 6.13 4.67
C GLU A 12 1.68 5.42 4.40
N ARG A 13 1.70 4.09 4.60
CA ARG A 13 2.88 3.27 4.34
C ARG A 13 2.48 1.88 3.87
N GLN A 14 3.19 1.35 2.87
CA GLN A 14 3.12 -0.07 2.56
C GLN A 14 3.94 -0.87 3.56
N VAL A 15 3.35 -1.93 4.11
CA VAL A 15 3.99 -2.82 5.08
C VAL A 15 3.79 -4.27 4.66
N GLU A 16 4.79 -5.09 4.92
CA GLU A 16 4.72 -6.53 4.68
C GLU A 16 4.29 -7.26 5.96
N GLY A 17 3.38 -8.23 5.81
CA GLY A 17 2.96 -9.09 6.89
C GLY A 17 4.05 -10.09 7.25
N THR A 18 4.24 -10.33 8.55
CA THR A 18 5.37 -11.08 9.12
C THR A 18 5.52 -12.50 8.57
N ASP A 19 4.41 -13.20 8.28
CA ASP A 19 4.46 -14.66 8.08
C ASP A 19 3.93 -15.15 6.72
N SER A 20 3.46 -14.27 5.82
CA SER A 20 2.63 -14.73 4.69
C SER A 20 2.84 -14.04 3.35
N GLY A 21 3.87 -13.18 3.22
CA GLY A 21 4.09 -12.38 2.01
C GLY A 21 2.89 -11.48 1.68
N ARG A 22 2.03 -11.24 2.67
CA ARG A 22 0.87 -10.36 2.53
C ARG A 22 1.36 -8.92 2.53
N ARG A 23 0.76 -8.12 1.66
CA ARG A 23 1.07 -6.69 1.56
C ARG A 23 -0.12 -5.91 2.08
N TYR A 24 0.16 -4.96 2.94
CA TYR A 24 -0.85 -4.08 3.52
C TYR A 24 -0.50 -2.63 3.24
N ILE A 25 -1.54 -1.83 3.02
CA ILE A 25 -1.44 -0.37 3.16
C ILE A 25 -1.85 -0.05 4.59
N MET A 26 -0.89 0.41 5.39
CA MET A 26 -1.12 0.95 6.72
C MET A 26 -1.40 2.44 6.61
N ARG A 27 -2.50 2.90 7.21
CA ARG A 27 -2.82 4.31 7.37
C ARG A 27 -2.93 4.65 8.84
N VAL A 28 -2.31 5.74 9.25
CA VAL A 28 -2.42 6.30 10.59
C VAL A 28 -3.07 7.66 10.49
N LEU A 29 -4.25 7.80 11.10
CA LEU A 29 -5.04 9.03 11.09
C LEU A 29 -5.22 9.54 12.52
N PRO A 30 -5.12 10.85 12.77
CA PRO A 30 -5.46 11.41 14.08
C PRO A 30 -6.97 11.34 14.30
N TYR A 31 -7.39 10.80 15.45
CA TYR A 31 -8.78 10.87 15.91
C TYR A 31 -9.01 12.21 16.60
N ARG A 32 -9.95 13.00 16.08
CA ARG A 32 -10.26 14.33 16.61
C ARG A 32 -11.59 14.31 17.37
N THR A 33 -11.61 15.06 18.47
CA THR A 33 -12.83 15.39 19.20
C THR A 33 -13.62 16.48 18.47
N VAL A 34 -14.85 16.75 18.93
CA VAL A 34 -15.68 17.87 18.44
C VAL A 34 -14.98 19.22 18.57
N ASP A 35 -14.11 19.38 19.56
CA ASP A 35 -13.30 20.58 19.79
C ASP A 35 -11.99 20.57 18.96
N ASN A 36 -11.89 19.69 17.97
CA ASN A 36 -10.74 19.54 17.07
C ASN A 36 -9.40 19.19 17.76
N LEU A 37 -9.45 18.77 19.03
CA LEU A 37 -8.30 18.25 19.78
C LEU A 37 -8.04 16.79 19.41
N ILE A 38 -6.77 16.39 19.28
CA ILE A 38 -6.37 15.00 19.02
C ILE A 38 -6.62 14.17 20.28
N ALA A 39 -7.67 13.33 20.27
CA ALA A 39 -7.97 12.40 21.36
C ALA A 39 -7.29 11.03 21.20
N GLY A 40 -6.71 10.75 20.03
CA GLY A 40 -6.00 9.51 19.78
C GLY A 40 -5.56 9.35 18.33
N VAL A 41 -5.18 8.13 17.97
CA VAL A 41 -4.83 7.75 16.60
C VAL A 41 -5.60 6.50 16.19
N VAL A 42 -6.05 6.46 14.96
CA VAL A 42 -6.62 5.27 14.32
C VAL A 42 -5.59 4.72 13.36
N VAL A 43 -5.30 3.42 13.50
CA VAL A 43 -4.45 2.69 12.56
C VAL A 43 -5.32 1.70 11.80
N THR A 44 -5.34 1.81 10.47
CA THR A 44 -6.05 0.88 9.60
C THR A 44 -5.05 0.13 8.73
N PHE A 45 -5.28 -1.16 8.52
CA PHE A 45 -4.52 -2.00 7.59
C PHE A 45 -5.47 -2.48 6.50
N VAL A 46 -5.14 -2.16 5.24
CA VAL A 46 -5.88 -2.65 4.07
C VAL A 46 -5.04 -3.70 3.39
N ASP A 47 -5.55 -4.94 3.30
CA ASP A 47 -4.88 -6.01 2.57
C ASP A 47 -4.94 -5.72 1.06
N VAL A 48 -3.76 -5.53 0.46
CA VAL A 48 -3.58 -5.29 -0.98
C VAL A 48 -2.84 -6.44 -1.65
N THR A 49 -2.73 -7.59 -1.00
CA THR A 49 -1.98 -8.75 -1.49
C THR A 49 -2.47 -9.22 -2.85
N GLN A 50 -3.79 -9.30 -3.03
CA GLN A 50 -4.39 -9.78 -4.29
C GLN A 50 -4.18 -8.79 -5.43
N ILE A 51 -4.24 -7.49 -5.14
CA ILE A 51 -3.99 -6.43 -6.12
C ILE A 51 -2.54 -6.48 -6.56
N ALA A 52 -1.60 -6.51 -5.61
CA ALA A 52 -0.17 -6.57 -5.90
C ALA A 52 0.21 -7.82 -6.73
N ARG A 53 -0.40 -8.98 -6.44
CA ARG A 53 -0.20 -10.22 -7.23
C ARG A 53 -0.78 -10.11 -8.63
N ALA A 54 -1.93 -9.47 -8.79
CA ALA A 54 -2.53 -9.27 -10.11
C ALA A 54 -1.67 -8.33 -10.96
N GLU A 55 -1.18 -7.23 -10.39
CA GLU A 55 -0.27 -6.29 -11.05
C GLU A 55 1.02 -6.97 -11.50
N GLU A 56 1.64 -7.78 -10.63
CA GLU A 56 2.84 -8.56 -10.98
C GLU A 56 2.57 -9.51 -12.16
N LYS A 57 1.44 -10.24 -12.13
CA LYS A 57 1.06 -11.16 -13.21
C LYS A 57 0.82 -10.43 -14.54
N ILE A 58 0.19 -9.25 -14.50
CA ILE A 58 -0.01 -8.40 -15.68
C ILE A 58 1.34 -7.92 -16.22
N GLY A 59 2.26 -7.52 -15.33
CA GLY A 59 3.61 -7.10 -15.71
C GLY A 59 4.39 -8.20 -16.43
N VAL A 60 4.38 -9.41 -15.88
CA VAL A 60 5.04 -10.58 -16.49
C VAL A 60 4.46 -10.90 -17.86
N LEU A 61 3.12 -10.91 -17.99
CA LEU A 61 2.47 -11.23 -19.25
C LEU A 61 2.74 -10.18 -20.32
N SER A 62 2.71 -8.90 -19.93
CA SER A 62 3.01 -7.78 -20.84
C SER A 62 4.47 -7.82 -21.33
N HIS A 63 5.39 -8.24 -20.46
CA HIS A 63 6.79 -8.43 -20.81
C HIS A 63 6.99 -9.62 -21.76
N ASP A 64 6.36 -10.76 -21.49
CA ASP A 64 6.41 -11.94 -22.37
C ASP A 64 5.85 -11.64 -23.76
N LEU A 65 4.70 -10.94 -23.82
CA LEU A 65 4.10 -10.55 -25.09
C LEU A 65 5.01 -9.64 -25.90
N ARG A 66 5.65 -8.65 -25.26
CA ARG A 66 6.60 -7.75 -25.91
C ARG A 66 7.77 -8.54 -26.52
N ASN A 67 8.36 -9.43 -25.75
CA ASN A 67 9.51 -10.23 -26.20
C ASN A 67 9.13 -11.14 -27.39
N ARG A 68 7.91 -11.68 -27.41
CA ARG A 68 7.40 -12.48 -28.53
C ARG A 68 7.18 -11.67 -29.80
N VAL A 69 6.68 -10.43 -29.68
CA VAL A 69 6.49 -9.53 -30.83
C VAL A 69 7.85 -9.19 -31.44
N GLU A 70 8.84 -8.82 -30.63
CA GLU A 70 10.20 -8.50 -31.10
C GLU A 70 10.87 -9.69 -31.79
N SER A 71 10.62 -10.91 -31.30
CA SER A 71 11.13 -12.16 -31.90
C SER A 71 10.49 -12.52 -33.25
N LEU A 72 9.35 -11.93 -33.63
CA LEU A 72 8.66 -12.20 -34.90
C LEU A 72 9.00 -11.16 -35.98
N GLU A 73 9.55 -10.01 -35.58
CA GLU A 73 9.98 -8.94 -36.47
C GLU A 73 11.43 -9.09 -36.96
N THR A 74 12.14 -10.14 -36.49
CA THR A 74 13.48 -10.54 -36.93
C THR A 74 13.41 -11.83 -37.74
#